data_AF-A0A2G2F050-F1
#
_entry.id   AF-A0A2G2F050-F1
#
_cell.length_a   1.000
_cell.length_b   1.000
_cell.length_c   1.000
_cell.angle_alpha   90.00
_cell.angle_beta   90.00
_cell.angle_gamma   90.00
#
_symmetry.space_group_name_H-M   'P 1'
#
loop_
_entity.id
_entity.type
_entity.pdbx_description
1 polymer ?
#
loop_
_entity_poly.entity_id
_entity_poly.type
_entity_poly.pdbx_seq_one_letter_code
_entity_poly.pdbx_strand_id
1 'polypeptide(L)'
;MNTQIKLLVSKFSEVKSEIRKYNSGAKERKADGKYYPKNFERKADGNYYPKTWERKANGNYYPKDFERKADGNYYPKSFSRKSDGTYKA
;
A
#
# COMPACT_ATOMS: atom_id res chain seq x y z
N MET A 1 8.63 10.71 15.43
CA MET A 1 7.29 11.11 15.93
C MET A 1 7.30 12.63 16.03
N ASN A 2 6.45 13.34 15.30
CA ASN A 2 6.48 14.80 15.21
C ASN A 2 6.31 15.43 16.62
N THR A 3 7.24 16.30 17.02
CA THR A 3 7.28 16.97 18.33
C THR A 3 6.03 17.81 18.60
N GLN A 4 5.42 18.41 17.58
CA GLN A 4 4.16 19.15 17.70
C GLN A 4 2.98 18.23 18.05
N ILE A 5 2.96 17.00 17.50
CA ILE A 5 1.92 16.01 17.82
C ILE A 5 2.06 15.53 19.27
N LYS A 6 3.30 15.34 19.76
CA LYS A 6 3.53 15.02 21.18
C LYS A 6 3.00 16.11 22.10
N LEU A 7 3.24 17.38 21.76
CA LEU A 7 2.78 18.53 22.54
C LEU A 7 1.23 18.62 22.55
N LEU A 8 0.58 18.39 21.40
CA LEU A 8 -0.87 18.35 21.29
C LEU A 8 -1.49 17.22 22.13
N VAL A 9 -0.91 16.01 22.06
CA VAL A 9 -1.36 14.87 22.88
C VAL A 9 -1.17 15.11 24.38
N SER A 10 -0.15 15.88 24.77
CA SER A 10 0.08 16.24 26.18
C SER A 10 -0.91 17.30 26.67
N LYS A 11 -1.30 18.25 25.81
CA LYS A 11 -2.25 19.31 26.14
C LYS A 11 -3.70 18.84 26.12
N PHE A 12 -4.06 17.92 25.24
CA PHE A 12 -5.43 17.46 25.05
C PHE A 12 -5.52 15.94 25.22
N SER A 13 -5.49 15.49 26.47
CA SER A 13 -5.50 14.06 26.81
C SER A 13 -6.81 13.36 26.41
N GLU A 14 -7.91 14.10 26.37
CA GLU A 14 -9.24 13.61 25.98
C GLU A 14 -9.35 13.22 24.50
N VAL A 15 -8.59 13.86 23.60
CA VAL A 15 -8.49 13.47 22.18
C VAL A 15 -7.29 12.56 21.90
N LYS A 16 -6.58 12.08 22.93
CA LYS A 16 -5.39 11.21 22.79
C LYS A 16 -5.68 9.92 22.03
N SER A 17 -6.84 9.30 22.25
CA SER A 17 -7.27 8.07 21.57
C SER A 17 -7.53 8.32 20.07
N GLU A 18 -8.08 9.49 19.74
CA GLU A 18 -8.32 9.94 18.37
C GLU A 18 -7.00 10.25 17.65
N ILE A 19 -6.09 10.97 18.31
CA ILE A 19 -4.77 11.31 17.76
C ILE A 19 -3.89 10.05 17.60
N ARG A 20 -3.96 9.08 18.52
CA ARG A 20 -3.16 7.83 18.43
C ARG A 20 -3.40 7.08 17.11
N LYS A 21 -4.62 7.12 16.55
CA LYS A 21 -4.91 6.50 15.24
C LYS A 21 -4.05 7.09 14.11
N TYR A 22 -3.66 8.35 14.24
CA TYR A 22 -2.78 9.06 13.31
C TYR A 22 -1.30 9.06 13.73
N ASN A 23 -1.00 8.64 14.97
CA ASN A 23 0.34 8.69 15.57
C ASN A 23 1.15 7.41 15.40
N SER A 24 0.60 6.38 14.74
CA SER A 24 1.25 5.07 14.57
C SER A 24 2.52 5.13 13.72
N GLY A 25 2.80 6.26 13.06
CA GLY A 25 3.96 6.40 12.17
C GLY A 25 3.95 5.42 10.99
N ALA A 26 2.87 4.65 10.81
CA ALA A 26 2.69 3.71 9.73
C ALA A 26 2.36 4.42 8.42
N LYS A 27 1.74 5.62 8.51
CA LYS A 27 1.37 6.46 7.38
C LYS A 27 2.05 7.83 7.44
N GLU A 28 2.30 8.43 6.28
CA GLU A 28 2.87 9.76 6.12
C GLU A 28 2.15 10.55 5.01
N ARG A 29 2.11 11.87 5.14
CA ARG A 29 1.53 12.76 4.13
C ARG A 29 2.49 12.86 2.96
N LYS A 30 2.01 12.59 1.74
CA LYS A 30 2.80 12.65 0.51
C LYS A 30 2.52 13.94 -0.27
N ALA A 31 3.20 14.13 -1.40
CA ALA A 31 3.19 15.37 -2.19
C ALA A 31 1.80 15.77 -2.72
N ASP A 32 0.87 14.82 -2.84
CA ASP A 32 -0.52 15.07 -3.22
C ASP A 32 -1.42 15.51 -2.04
N GLY A 33 -0.83 15.67 -0.85
CA GLY A 33 -1.50 16.07 0.36
C GLY A 33 -2.24 14.95 1.10
N LYS A 34 -2.31 13.74 0.55
CA LYS A 34 -2.98 12.57 1.17
C LYS A 34 -2.00 11.74 2.00
N TYR A 35 -2.54 10.91 2.91
CA TYR A 35 -1.74 10.04 3.78
C TYR A 35 -1.67 8.62 3.23
N TYR A 36 -0.45 8.09 3.08
CA TYR A 36 -0.17 6.74 2.58
C TYR A 36 0.73 5.99 3.55
N PRO A 37 0.74 4.64 3.54
CA PRO A 37 1.75 3.89 4.27
C PRO A 37 3.18 4.34 3.89
N LYS A 38 4.10 4.36 4.86
CA LYS A 38 5.49 4.83 4.61
C LYS A 38 6.23 4.04 3.53
N ASN A 39 5.91 2.76 3.39
CA ASN A 39 6.47 1.88 2.37
C ASN A 39 5.82 2.07 0.99
N PHE A 40 4.99 3.11 0.78
CA PHE A 40 4.46 3.46 -0.53
C PHE A 40 5.29 4.58 -1.17
N GLU A 41 5.39 4.55 -2.50
CA GLU A 41 6.06 5.57 -3.32
C GLU A 41 5.22 5.92 -4.55
N ARG A 42 5.42 7.14 -5.06
CA ARG A 42 4.75 7.60 -6.28
C ARG A 42 5.42 6.93 -7.48
N LYS A 43 4.65 6.21 -8.28
CA LYS A 43 5.12 5.53 -9.48
C LYS A 43 4.86 6.38 -10.73
N ALA A 44 5.31 5.90 -11.89
CA ALA A 44 5.34 6.68 -13.14
C ALA A 44 3.95 7.06 -13.67
N ASP A 45 2.91 6.30 -13.30
CA ASP A 45 1.51 6.61 -13.61
C ASP A 45 0.91 7.69 -12.68
N GLY A 46 1.69 8.21 -11.73
CA GLY A 46 1.29 9.24 -10.78
C GLY A 46 0.62 8.72 -9.51
N ASN A 47 0.32 7.42 -9.42
CA ASN A 47 -0.32 6.81 -8.25
C ASN A 47 0.71 6.32 -7.23
N TYR A 48 0.25 6.03 -6.00
CA TYR A 48 1.08 5.50 -4.93
C TYR A 48 0.87 4.01 -4.74
N TYR A 49 1.96 3.24 -4.78
CA TYR A 49 1.97 1.79 -4.58
C TYR A 49 3.03 1.38 -3.56
N PRO A 50 2.94 0.17 -2.98
CA PRO A 50 4.05 -0.38 -2.21
C PRO A 50 5.35 -0.36 -3.02
N LYS A 51 6.48 -0.04 -2.39
CA LYS A 51 7.81 -0.02 -3.02
C LYS A 51 8.16 -1.33 -3.73
N THR A 52 7.69 -2.45 -3.19
CA THR A 52 7.92 -3.80 -3.71
C THR A 52 7.12 -4.14 -4.97
N TRP A 53 6.16 -3.30 -5.37
CA TRP A 53 5.38 -3.52 -6.58
C TRP A 53 6.17 -3.08 -7.82
N GLU A 54 6.05 -3.87 -8.87
CA GLU A 54 6.76 -3.72 -10.14
C GLU A 54 5.77 -3.45 -11.26
N ARG A 55 6.16 -2.62 -12.23
CA ARG A 55 5.37 -2.38 -13.44
C ARG A 55 5.47 -3.63 -14.33
N LYS A 56 4.33 -4.23 -14.68
CA LYS A 56 4.27 -5.40 -15.57
C LYS A 56 3.90 -4.98 -16.99
N ALA A 57 3.94 -5.94 -17.93
CA ALA A 57 3.83 -5.68 -19.37
C ALA A 57 2.53 -5.00 -19.81
N ASN A 58 1.44 -5.18 -19.06
CA ASN A 58 0.16 -4.49 -19.29
C ASN A 58 0.16 -3.03 -18.80
N GLY A 59 1.27 -2.51 -18.29
CA GLY A 59 1.42 -1.14 -17.81
C GLY A 59 1.04 -0.92 -16.35
N ASN A 60 0.37 -1.89 -15.71
CA ASN A 60 -0.07 -1.81 -14.32
C ASN A 60 1.02 -2.28 -13.34
N TYR A 61 0.90 -1.85 -12.08
CA TYR A 61 1.78 -2.27 -10.99
C TYR A 61 1.19 -3.46 -10.23
N TYR A 62 2.01 -4.48 -9.97
CA TYR A 62 1.65 -5.68 -9.22
C TYR A 62 2.72 -6.05 -8.20
N PRO A 63 2.38 -6.84 -7.16
CA PRO A 63 3.38 -7.49 -6.32
C PRO A 63 4.41 -8.27 -7.14
N LYS A 64 5.65 -8.33 -6.66
CA LYS A 64 6.76 -9.01 -7.34
C LYS A 64 6.52 -10.52 -7.55
N ASP A 65 5.78 -11.13 -6.63
CA ASP A 65 5.39 -12.53 -6.64
C ASP A 65 4.18 -12.84 -7.53
N PHE A 66 3.70 -11.87 -8.33
CA PHE A 66 2.67 -12.09 -9.33
C PHE A 66 3.27 -12.35 -10.72
N GLU A 67 2.65 -13.27 -11.46
CA GLU A 67 3.03 -13.63 -12.83
C GLU A 67 1.81 -13.69 -13.76
N ARG A 68 2.06 -13.47 -15.05
CA ARG A 68 1.02 -13.54 -16.09
C ARG A 68 0.71 -15.00 -16.39
N LYS A 69 -0.56 -15.39 -16.26
CA LYS A 69 -1.04 -16.74 -16.56
C LYS A 69 -1.67 -16.82 -17.96
N ALA A 70 -2.09 -18.02 -18.37
CA ALA A 70 -2.51 -18.31 -19.75
C ALA A 70 -3.76 -17.55 -20.20
N ASP A 71 -4.60 -17.12 -19.27
CA ASP A 71 -5.77 -16.27 -19.52
C ASP A 71 -5.41 -14.78 -19.71
N GLY A 72 -4.13 -14.42 -19.58
CA GLY A 72 -3.62 -13.07 -19.75
C GLY A 72 -3.61 -12.23 -18.47
N ASN A 73 -4.19 -12.71 -17.37
CA ASN A 73 -4.25 -12.00 -16.09
C ASN A 73 -3.02 -12.29 -15.21
N TYR A 74 -2.81 -11.46 -14.18
CA TYR A 74 -1.71 -11.62 -13.21
C TYR A 74 -2.23 -12.23 -11.90
N TYR A 75 -1.59 -13.29 -11.45
CA TYR A 75 -1.92 -14.01 -10.21
C TYR A 75 -0.67 -14.25 -9.37
N PRO A 76 -0.80 -14.51 -8.05
CA PRO A 76 0.31 -15.03 -7.26
C PRO A 76 0.94 -16.25 -7.93
N LYS A 77 2.27 -16.35 -7.90
CA LYS A 77 3.02 -17.49 -8.46
C LYS A 77 2.54 -18.85 -7.95
N SER A 78 2.12 -18.92 -6.69
CA SER A 78 1.58 -20.13 -6.06
C SER A 78 0.26 -20.61 -6.66
N PHE A 79 -0.45 -19.77 -7.41
CA PHE A 79 -1.76 -20.15 -7.94
C PHE A 79 -1.62 -21.09 -9.15
N SER A 80 -2.44 -22.13 -9.15
CA SER A 80 -2.53 -23.13 -10.21
C SER A 80 -3.90 -23.11 -10.87
N ARG A 81 -3.96 -23.45 -12.16
CA ARG A 81 -5.20 -23.54 -12.93
C ARG A 81 -5.99 -24.76 -12.49
N LYS A 82 -7.25 -24.59 -12.10
CA LYS A 82 -8.19 -25.66 -11.72
C LYS A 82 -8.99 -26.09 -12.96
N SER A 83 -9.72 -27.20 -12.85
CA SER A 83 -10.52 -27.77 -13.94
C SER A 83 -11.65 -26.84 -14.42
N ASP A 84 -12.16 -25.99 -13.53
CA ASP A 84 -13.13 -24.93 -13.82
C ASP A 84 -12.52 -23.72 -14.58
N GLY A 85 -11.22 -23.77 -14.89
CA GLY A 85 -10.48 -22.71 -15.56
C GLY A 85 -9.99 -21.59 -14.65
N THR A 86 -10.34 -21.58 -13.37
CA THR A 86 -9.92 -20.55 -12.40
C THR A 86 -8.52 -20.78 -11.86
N TYR A 87 -7.84 -19.70 -11.43
CA TYR A 87 -6.55 -19.77 -10.74
C TYR A 87 -6.76 -19.61 -9.23
N LYS A 88 -6.31 -20.60 -8.45
CA LYS A 88 -6.40 -20.60 -6.98
C LYS A 88 -5.11 -21.19 -6.39
N ALA A 89 -4.85 -20.90 -5.11
CA ALA A 89 -3.78 -21.54 -4.35
C ALA A 89 -3.87 -23.08 -4.39
#